data_AF-A6W1P4-F1
#
_entry.id   AF-A6W1P4-F1
#
_cell.length_a   1.000
_cell.length_b   1.000
_cell.length_c   1.000
_cell.angle_alpha   90.00
_cell.angle_beta   90.00
_cell.angle_gamma   90.00
#
_symmetry.space_group_name_H-M   'P 1'
#
loop_
_entity.id
_entity.type
_entity.pdbx_description
1 polymer ?
#
loop_
_entity_poly.entity_id
_entity_poly.type
_entity_poly.pdbx_seq_one_letter_code
_entity_poly.pdbx_strand_id
1 'polypeptide(L)'
;MFQYDYQIECYVPEPKRQYGYFCLPLLFRGEFISRMDCKAHRKERRLEIKSLYLEKQSFDDGMVISAFVAVIKAFSEFQQCDSVMLTAVEPKHLMQILINRLGQ
;
A
#
# COMPACT_ATOMS: atom_id res chain seq x y z
N MET A 1 -0.58 -22.33 3.66
CA MET A 1 -1.06 -20.97 3.98
C MET A 1 0.15 -20.07 3.91
N PHE A 2 0.07 -18.96 3.19
CA PHE A 2 1.15 -17.98 3.01
C PHE A 2 1.84 -17.73 4.36
N GLN A 3 3.17 -17.84 4.42
CA GLN A 3 3.98 -17.65 5.62
C GLN A 3 3.82 -16.21 6.14
N TYR A 4 2.69 -15.95 6.79
CA TYR A 4 2.14 -14.64 7.08
C TYR A 4 1.69 -14.67 8.53
N ASP A 5 2.60 -14.29 9.42
CA ASP A 5 2.25 -13.94 10.79
C ASP A 5 1.64 -12.55 10.78
N TYR A 6 0.32 -12.49 10.69
CA TYR A 6 -0.41 -11.22 10.73
C TYR A 6 -1.30 -11.14 11.94
N GLN A 7 -0.98 -10.15 12.76
CA GLN A 7 -1.86 -9.67 13.79
C GLN A 7 -2.50 -8.37 13.29
N ILE A 8 -3.83 -8.29 13.33
CA ILE A 8 -4.52 -7.01 13.15
C ILE A 8 -4.07 -6.11 14.31
N GLU A 9 -3.27 -5.08 14.00
CA GLU A 9 -2.69 -4.20 15.01
C GLU A 9 -3.63 -3.05 15.43
N CYS A 10 -4.92 -3.12 15.08
CA CYS A 10 -5.90 -2.09 15.43
C CYS A 10 -6.05 -1.93 16.96
N TYR A 11 -5.79 -3.00 17.72
CA TYR A 11 -5.77 -3.00 19.19
C TYR A 11 -4.39 -2.68 19.78
N VAL A 12 -3.35 -2.59 18.96
CA VAL A 12 -1.99 -2.24 19.40
C VAL A 12 -1.87 -0.71 19.45
N PRO A 13 -1.34 -0.12 20.54
CA PRO A 13 -1.06 1.31 20.61
C PRO A 13 -0.15 1.75 19.47
N GLU A 14 -0.39 2.94 18.91
CA GLU A 14 0.29 3.43 17.69
C GLU A 14 1.83 3.31 17.72
N PRO A 15 2.55 3.63 18.81
CA PRO A 15 4.00 3.51 18.85
C PRO A 15 4.54 2.08 18.80
N LYS A 16 3.69 1.07 19.03
CA LYS A 16 4.06 -0.36 19.06
C LYS A 16 3.69 -1.11 17.79
N ARG A 17 3.06 -0.44 16.83
CA ARG A 17 2.63 -1.03 15.55
C ARG A 17 3.85 -1.25 14.66
N GLN A 18 3.95 -2.43 14.04
CA GLN A 18 5.00 -2.75 13.07
C GLN A 18 4.56 -2.41 11.65
N TYR A 19 3.29 -2.62 11.31
CA TYR A 19 2.81 -2.51 9.93
C TYR A 19 1.64 -1.53 9.76
N GLY A 20 0.94 -1.17 10.84
CA GLY A 20 -0.08 -0.10 10.81
C GLY A 20 -1.43 -0.54 11.35
N TYR A 21 -2.40 0.40 11.38
CA TYR A 21 -3.68 0.18 12.06
C TYR A 21 -4.56 -0.86 11.36
N PHE A 22 -4.60 -0.84 10.03
CA PHE A 22 -5.35 -1.80 9.23
C PHE A 22 -4.56 -2.16 7.97
N CYS A 23 -3.47 -2.90 8.16
CA CYS A 23 -2.57 -3.24 7.07
C CYS A 23 -3.23 -4.26 6.13
N LEU A 24 -3.46 -3.87 4.88
CA LEU A 24 -4.05 -4.67 3.82
C LEU A 24 -2.99 -5.57 3.17
N PRO A 25 -3.20 -6.90 3.09
CA PRO A 25 -2.34 -7.77 2.31
C PRO A 25 -2.58 -7.54 0.82
N LEU A 26 -1.51 -7.36 0.06
CA LEU A 26 -1.54 -7.25 -1.39
C LEU A 26 -1.06 -8.57 -1.99
N LEU A 27 -1.92 -9.13 -2.86
CA LEU A 27 -1.65 -10.36 -3.58
C LEU A 27 -1.47 -10.07 -5.06
N PHE A 28 -0.50 -10.72 -5.68
CA PHE A 28 -0.31 -10.71 -7.12
C PHE A 28 -0.19 -12.13 -7.63
N ARG A 29 -1.11 -12.52 -8.53
CA ARG A 29 -1.21 -13.89 -9.08
C ARG A 29 -1.27 -14.99 -8.02
N GLY A 30 -1.92 -14.70 -6.90
CA GLY A 30 -2.06 -15.63 -5.78
C GLY A 30 -0.84 -15.70 -4.86
N GLU A 31 0.22 -14.93 -5.10
CA GLU A 31 1.36 -14.78 -4.21
C GLU A 31 1.22 -13.52 -3.36
N PHE A 32 1.68 -13.58 -2.12
CA PHE A 32 1.76 -12.43 -1.24
C PHE A 32 2.98 -11.59 -1.60
N ILE A 33 2.76 -10.34 -1.99
CA ILE A 33 3.83 -9.47 -2.53
C ILE A 33 4.06 -8.20 -1.70
N SER A 34 3.07 -7.76 -0.92
CA SER A 34 3.18 -6.49 -0.20
C SER A 34 2.14 -6.34 0.91
N ARG A 35 2.40 -5.40 1.83
CA ARG A 35 1.42 -4.89 2.80
C ARG A 35 1.25 -3.39 2.64
N MET A 36 0.03 -2.90 2.85
CA MET A 36 -0.31 -1.48 2.75
C MET A 36 -1.23 -1.03 3.87
N ASP A 37 -0.82 -0.05 4.69
CA ASP A 37 -1.73 0.68 5.58
C ASP A 37 -2.16 1.98 4.89
N CYS A 38 -3.47 2.21 4.78
CA CYS A 38 -4.00 3.39 4.11
C CYS A 38 -5.19 4.00 4.84
N LYS A 39 -5.42 5.29 4.59
CA LYS A 39 -6.52 6.06 5.15
C LYS A 39 -7.14 6.97 4.09
N ALA A 40 -8.44 6.82 3.89
CA ALA A 40 -9.21 7.75 3.10
C ALA A 40 -9.60 8.98 3.95
N HIS A 41 -8.98 10.12 3.66
CA HIS A 41 -9.33 11.42 4.26
C HIS A 41 -10.51 12.01 3.50
N ARG A 42 -11.72 11.56 3.85
CA ARG A 42 -12.96 11.88 3.11
C ARG A 42 -13.22 13.39 2.94
N LYS A 43 -12.84 14.21 3.92
CA LYS A 43 -12.99 15.67 3.84
C LYS A 43 -12.11 16.30 2.74
N GLU A 44 -10.94 15.71 2.51
CA GLU A 44 -9.95 16.18 1.53
C GLU A 44 -10.06 15.41 0.21
N ARG A 45 -10.92 14.39 0.13
CA ARG A 45 -11.00 13.44 -0.99
C ARG A 45 -9.61 12.90 -1.35
N ARG A 46 -8.83 12.53 -0.34
CA ARG A 46 -7.44 12.09 -0.48
C ARG A 46 -7.23 10.71 0.15
N LEU A 47 -6.68 9.79 -0.62
CA LEU A 47 -6.22 8.50 -0.13
C LEU A 47 -4.76 8.62 0.31
N GLU A 48 -4.49 8.49 1.60
CA GLU A 48 -3.13 8.38 2.10
C GLU A 48 -2.73 6.93 2.23
N ILE A 49 -1.64 6.53 1.59
CA ILE A 49 -0.94 5.28 1.87
C ILE A 49 0.14 5.61 2.90
N LYS A 50 -0.18 5.32 4.17
CA LYS A 50 0.66 5.64 5.33
C LYS A 50 1.95 4.83 5.29
N SER A 51 1.84 3.55 4.96
CA SER A 51 2.96 2.64 4.81
C SER A 51 2.68 1.65 3.68
N LEU A 52 3.71 1.41 2.88
CA LEU A 52 3.72 0.40 1.84
C LEU A 52 5.02 -0.40 1.98
N TYR A 53 4.90 -1.70 2.17
CA TYR A 53 6.03 -2.62 2.29
C TYR A 53 5.94 -3.61 1.14
N LEU A 54 6.81 -3.51 0.15
CA LEU A 54 6.96 -4.53 -0.89
C LEU A 54 7.92 -5.60 -0.38
N GLU A 55 7.46 -6.84 -0.41
CA GLU A 55 8.28 -7.99 -0.08
C GLU A 55 9.17 -8.37 -1.27
N LYS A 56 10.23 -9.13 -0.99
CA LYS A 56 11.04 -9.71 -2.06
C LYS A 56 10.18 -10.69 -2.84
N GLN A 57 9.87 -10.32 -4.08
CA GLN A 57 8.97 -11.03 -4.96
C GLN A 57 9.73 -11.83 -6.02
N SER A 58 9.09 -12.89 -6.51
CA SER A 58 9.56 -13.69 -7.65
C SER A 58 9.34 -12.98 -9.00
N PHE A 59 8.64 -11.84 -8.99
CA PHE A 59 8.17 -11.12 -10.17
C PHE A 59 9.04 -9.91 -10.52
N ASP A 60 8.92 -9.46 -11.77
CA ASP A 60 9.51 -8.21 -12.23
C ASP A 60 8.86 -7.00 -11.53
N ASP A 61 9.71 -6.11 -11.02
CA ASP A 61 9.26 -4.91 -10.29
C ASP A 61 8.42 -3.99 -11.17
N GLY A 62 8.75 -3.85 -12.46
CA GLY A 62 7.99 -3.03 -13.39
C GLY A 62 6.55 -3.52 -13.59
N MET A 63 6.38 -4.85 -13.68
CA MET A 63 5.07 -5.49 -13.75
C MET A 63 4.25 -5.26 -12.49
N VAL A 64 4.84 -5.49 -11.32
CA VAL A 64 4.14 -5.33 -10.04
C VAL A 64 3.78 -3.87 -9.78
N ILE A 65 4.70 -2.94 -10.03
CA ILE A 65 4.45 -1.50 -9.89
C ILE A 65 3.30 -1.06 -10.80
N SER A 66 3.27 -1.52 -12.05
CA SER A 66 2.23 -1.13 -12.99
C SER A 66 0.85 -1.67 -12.57
N ALA A 67 0.79 -2.92 -12.11
CA ALA A 67 -0.43 -3.51 -11.56
C ALA A 67 -0.88 -2.80 -10.28
N PHE A 68 0.05 -2.50 -9.38
CA PHE A 68 -0.20 -1.76 -8.15
C PHE A 68 -0.79 -0.38 -8.43
N VAL A 69 -0.17 0.39 -9.33
CA VAL A 69 -0.65 1.73 -9.71
C VAL A 69 -2.08 1.65 -10.26
N ALA A 70 -2.38 0.68 -11.12
CA ALA A 70 -3.73 0.51 -11.67
C ALA A 70 -4.77 0.20 -10.57
N VAL A 71 -4.43 -0.70 -9.64
CA VAL A 71 -5.30 -1.05 -8.52
C VAL A 71 -5.50 0.12 -7.57
N ILE A 72 -4.46 0.88 -7.26
CA ILE A 72 -4.56 2.05 -6.36
C ILE A 72 -5.40 3.16 -6.98
N LYS A 73 -5.33 3.39 -8.29
CA LYS A 73 -6.23 4.33 -8.98
C LYS A 73 -7.68 3.91 -8.84
N ALA A 74 -8.00 2.66 -9.18
CA ALA A 74 -9.36 2.11 -9.04
C ALA A 74 -9.85 2.11 -7.59
N PHE A 75 -8.96 1.81 -6.63
CA PHE A 75 -9.28 1.82 -5.21
C PHE A 75 -9.50 3.25 -4.69
N SER A 76 -8.72 4.24 -5.14
CA SER A 76 -8.92 5.65 -4.80
C SER A 76 -10.30 6.13 -5.28
N GLU A 77 -10.68 5.80 -6.52
CA GLU A 77 -12.00 6.10 -7.06
C GLU A 77 -13.11 5.43 -6.24
N PHE A 78 -12.95 4.15 -5.89
CA PHE A 78 -13.89 3.42 -5.04
C PHE A 78 -14.05 4.06 -3.65
N GLN A 79 -12.96 4.60 -3.09
CA GLN A 79 -12.96 5.34 -1.83
C GLN A 79 -13.40 6.81 -1.97
N GLN A 80 -13.83 7.23 -3.16
CA GLN A 80 -14.24 8.60 -3.49
C GLN A 80 -13.14 9.63 -3.21
N CYS A 81 -11.90 9.28 -3.53
CA CYS A 81 -10.72 10.11 -3.40
C CYS A 81 -10.16 10.48 -4.78
N ASP A 82 -9.79 11.75 -4.96
CA ASP A 82 -9.28 12.32 -6.21
C ASP A 82 -7.75 12.35 -6.27
N SER A 83 -7.10 12.16 -5.13
CA SER A 83 -5.64 12.20 -5.01
C SER A 83 -5.12 11.10 -4.11
N VAL A 84 -3.90 10.66 -4.40
CA VAL A 84 -3.17 9.66 -3.61
C VAL A 84 -1.90 10.29 -3.05
N MET A 85 -1.66 10.11 -1.75
CA MET A 85 -0.45 10.55 -1.06
C MET A 85 0.30 9.33 -0.52
N LEU A 86 1.62 9.30 -0.74
CA LEU A 86 2.50 8.29 -0.17
C LEU A 86 3.26 8.90 1.01
N THR A 87 3.25 8.24 2.17
CA THR A 87 3.96 8.71 3.37
C THR A 87 5.24 7.91 3.61
N ALA A 88 5.16 6.58 3.59
CA ALA A 88 6.33 5.71 3.72
C ALA A 88 6.24 4.53 2.74
N VAL A 89 7.34 4.26 2.04
CA VAL A 89 7.49 3.14 1.11
C VAL A 89 8.80 2.42 1.42
N GLU A 90 8.73 1.10 1.57
CA GLU A 90 9.87 0.22 1.64
C GLU A 90 9.78 -0.84 0.52
N PRO A 91 10.86 -1.05 -0.26
CA PRO A 91 12.15 -0.37 -0.17
C PRO A 91 12.12 1.08 -0.70
N LYS A 92 12.85 1.98 -0.04
CA LYS A 92 12.84 3.45 -0.29
C LYS A 92 13.07 3.88 -1.74
N HIS A 93 13.84 3.12 -2.52
CA HIS A 93 14.14 3.47 -3.92
C HIS A 93 12.88 3.48 -4.82
N LEU A 94 11.81 2.78 -4.41
CA LEU A 94 10.53 2.77 -5.12
C LEU A 94 9.68 4.01 -4.86
N MET A 95 9.97 4.79 -3.81
CA MET A 95 9.18 5.96 -3.42
C MET A 95 9.01 6.93 -4.59
N GLN A 96 10.11 7.35 -5.22
CA GLN A 96 10.06 8.33 -6.31
C GLN A 96 9.36 7.76 -7.55
N ILE A 97 9.55 6.46 -7.85
CA ILE A 97 8.90 5.79 -8.97
C ILE A 97 7.38 5.82 -8.78
N LEU A 98 6.90 5.47 -7.58
CA LEU A 98 5.48 5.43 -7.27
C LEU A 98 4.85 6.82 -7.24
N ILE A 99 5.53 7.82 -6.67
CA ILE A 99 5.07 9.22 -6.71
C ILE A 99 4.84 9.67 -8.15
N ASN A 100 5.80 9.43 -9.04
CA ASN A 100 5.71 9.85 -10.43
C ASN A 100 4.57 9.15 -11.20
N ARG A 101 4.23 7.92 -10.81
CA ARG A 101 3.20 7.11 -11.48
C ARG A 101 1.79 7.34 -10.93
N LEU A 102 1.68 7.72 -9.65
CA LEU A 102 0.40 8.00 -8.98
C LEU A 102 0.01 9.49 -9.06
N GLY A 103 0.97 10.40 -9.27
CA GLY A 103 0.73 11.83 -9.41
C GLY A 103 0.27 12.28 -10.80
N GLN A 104 0.07 11.35 -11.75
CA GLN A 104 -0.57 11.58 -13.05
C GLN A 104 -2.00 11.04 -13.02
#